data_AF-A0A962H586-F1
#
_entry.id   AF-A0A962H586-F1
#
_cell.length_a   1.000
_cell.length_b   1.000
_cell.length_c   1.000
_cell.angle_alpha   90.00
_cell.angle_beta   90.00
_cell.angle_gamma   90.00
#
_symmetry.space_group_name_H-M   'P 1'
#
loop_
_entity.id
_entity.type
_entity.pdbx_description
1 polymer ?
#
loop_
_entity_poly.entity_id
_entity_poly.type
_entity_poly.pdbx_seq_one_letter_code
_entity_poly.pdbx_strand_id
1 'polypeptide(L)'
;MVIATVSLLFAQAAISAPLYRVEATLTYADGPDYQPSLLLEADRAASLSQSGEPGYEWQIELSEADLEQGQITVDNDLQIAGARHQPRLRVALGKPAQIEVGELKLRLLVSAAAEGAAQGQPD
;
A
#
# COMPACT_ATOMS: atom_id res chain seq x y z
N MET A 1 -18.05 -54.50 16.94
CA MET A 1 -18.66 -53.16 17.06
C MET A 1 -17.62 -52.16 16.58
N VAL A 2 -17.91 -51.48 15.48
CA VAL A 2 -16.96 -50.63 14.73
C VAL A 2 -17.12 -49.20 15.21
N ILE A 3 -16.04 -48.57 15.67
CA ILE A 3 -16.02 -47.11 15.90
C ILE A 3 -15.09 -46.53 14.84
N ALA A 4 -15.70 -46.05 13.75
CA ALA A 4 -15.02 -45.31 12.71
C ALA A 4 -14.90 -43.85 13.17
N THR A 5 -13.69 -43.43 13.52
CA THR A 5 -13.37 -42.05 13.86
C THR A 5 -13.39 -41.21 12.58
N VAL A 6 -14.39 -40.36 12.42
CA VAL A 6 -14.46 -39.38 11.32
C VAL A 6 -13.62 -38.17 11.71
N SER A 7 -12.47 -38.01 11.08
CA SER A 7 -11.67 -36.79 11.19
C SER A 7 -12.30 -35.69 10.32
N LEU A 8 -12.97 -34.72 10.96
CA LEU A 8 -13.36 -33.47 10.30
C LEU A 8 -12.08 -32.65 10.07
N LEU A 9 -11.60 -32.63 8.82
CA LEU A 9 -10.63 -31.66 8.34
C LEU A 9 -11.35 -30.31 8.19
N PHE A 10 -11.16 -29.40 9.14
CA PHE A 10 -11.54 -28.00 8.97
C PHE A 10 -10.55 -27.37 7.98
N ALA A 11 -10.97 -27.25 6.72
CA ALA A 11 -10.27 -26.45 5.74
C ALA A 11 -10.41 -24.98 6.16
N GLN A 12 -9.34 -24.41 6.72
CA GLN A 12 -9.26 -22.97 6.95
C GLN A 12 -9.17 -22.30 5.59
N ALA A 13 -10.28 -21.72 5.12
CA ALA A 13 -10.25 -20.79 4.01
C ALA A 13 -9.34 -19.63 4.43
N ALA A 14 -8.15 -19.55 3.84
CA ALA A 14 -7.28 -18.41 3.99
C ALA A 14 -8.01 -17.22 3.36
N ILE A 15 -8.64 -16.40 4.19
CA ILE A 15 -9.13 -15.09 3.78
C ILE A 15 -7.86 -14.28 3.53
N SER A 16 -7.46 -14.14 2.27
CA SER A 16 -6.36 -13.26 1.90
C SER A 16 -6.78 -11.84 2.27
N ALA A 17 -5.92 -11.12 2.98
CA ALA A 17 -6.16 -9.71 3.27
C ALA A 17 -6.24 -8.94 1.93
N PRO A 18 -7.09 -7.90 1.84
CA PRO A 18 -7.19 -7.09 0.63
C PRO A 18 -5.83 -6.47 0.32
N LEU A 19 -5.43 -6.58 -0.94
CA LEU A 19 -4.14 -6.11 -1.42
C LEU A 19 -4.34 -4.80 -2.18
N TYR A 20 -3.47 -3.83 -1.93
CA TYR A 20 -3.52 -2.50 -2.53
C TYR A 20 -2.23 -2.19 -3.26
N ARG A 21 -2.37 -1.64 -4.48
CA ARG A 21 -1.28 -1.00 -5.19
C ARG A 21 -1.31 0.49 -4.85
N VAL A 22 -0.20 1.00 -4.32
CA VAL A 22 0.02 2.43 -4.11
C VAL A 22 1.06 2.91 -5.09
N GLU A 23 0.70 3.90 -5.89
CA GLU A 23 1.59 4.60 -6.80
C GLU A 23 1.79 6.02 -6.29
N ALA A 24 3.04 6.46 -6.18
CA ALA A 24 3.37 7.80 -5.74
C ALA A 24 4.09 8.58 -6.85
N THR A 25 3.94 9.90 -6.83
CA THR A 25 4.84 10.83 -7.51
C THR A 25 5.39 11.76 -6.45
N LEU A 26 6.71 11.74 -6.28
CA LEU A 26 7.46 12.55 -5.33
C LEU A 26 8.24 13.61 -6.11
N THR A 27 8.07 14.88 -5.76
CA THR A 27 8.88 15.99 -6.27
C THR A 27 9.43 16.75 -5.05
N TYR A 28 10.74 17.02 -4.99
CA TYR A 28 11.38 17.75 -3.88
C TYR A 28 12.18 18.94 -4.39
N ALA A 29 11.93 20.13 -3.86
CA ALA A 29 12.68 21.38 -4.15
C ALA A 29 12.94 21.63 -5.65
N ASP A 30 11.89 21.49 -6.48
CA ASP A 30 11.94 21.59 -7.95
C ASP A 30 12.86 20.56 -8.66
N GLY A 31 13.24 19.49 -7.96
CA GLY A 31 13.95 18.34 -8.52
C GLY A 31 13.09 17.48 -9.46
N PRO A 32 13.64 16.39 -10.02
CA PRO A 32 12.88 15.51 -10.89
C PRO A 32 11.80 14.73 -10.12
N ASP A 33 10.80 14.24 -10.85
CA ASP A 33 9.76 13.39 -10.29
C ASP A 33 10.27 11.96 -10.07
N TYR A 34 10.06 11.42 -8.87
CA TYR A 34 10.27 10.01 -8.55
C TYR A 34 8.93 9.29 -8.48
N GLN A 35 8.85 8.11 -9.09
CA GLN A 35 7.59 7.36 -9.22
C GLN A 35 7.65 5.98 -8.57
N PRO A 36 7.79 5.90 -7.22
CA PRO A 36 7.75 4.61 -6.56
C PRO A 36 6.35 4.00 -6.59
N SER A 37 6.31 2.68 -6.57
CA SER A 37 5.08 1.93 -6.37
C SER A 37 5.30 0.78 -5.41
N LEU A 38 4.29 0.49 -4.61
CA LEU A 38 4.29 -0.57 -3.60
C LEU A 38 2.99 -1.37 -3.69
N LEU A 39 3.10 -2.64 -3.32
CA LEU A 39 1.98 -3.54 -3.16
C LEU A 39 1.95 -3.95 -1.69
N LEU A 40 0.87 -3.62 -0.97
CA LEU A 40 0.76 -3.86 0.46
C LEU A 40 -0.67 -4.19 0.89
N GLU A 41 -0.77 -4.90 2.00
CA GLU A 41 -2.04 -5.20 2.67
C GLU A 41 -2.48 -4.00 3.52
N ALA A 42 -3.78 -3.85 3.74
CA ALA A 42 -4.28 -2.91 4.72
C ALA A 42 -3.79 -3.24 6.14
N ASP A 43 -3.63 -2.19 6.96
CA ASP A 43 -3.14 -2.22 8.34
C ASP A 43 -1.78 -2.91 8.52
N ARG A 44 -0.98 -2.94 7.45
CA ARG A 44 0.42 -3.38 7.47
C ARG A 44 1.31 -2.31 6.85
N ALA A 45 2.36 -1.95 7.59
CA ALA A 45 3.39 -1.07 7.07
C ALA A 45 4.22 -1.76 5.97
N ALA A 46 4.55 -1.02 4.92
CA ALA A 46 5.51 -1.38 3.89
C ALA A 46 6.57 -0.29 3.74
N SER A 47 7.74 -0.65 3.25
CA SER A 47 8.85 0.29 3.09
C SER A 47 9.55 0.11 1.74
N LEU A 48 9.96 1.22 1.14
CA LEU A 48 10.81 1.28 -0.04
C LEU A 48 11.98 2.22 0.23
N SER A 49 13.18 1.86 -0.23
CA SER A 49 14.33 2.74 -0.16
C SER A 49 15.02 2.82 -1.53
N GLN A 50 15.41 4.02 -1.93
CA GLN A 50 16.20 4.29 -3.10
C GLN A 50 17.48 5.04 -2.71
N SER A 51 18.63 4.43 -2.97
CA SER A 51 19.94 5.06 -2.79
C SER A 51 20.30 5.96 -3.98
N GLY A 52 21.17 6.95 -3.75
CA GLY A 52 21.61 7.92 -4.76
C GLY A 52 21.29 9.35 -4.32
N GLU A 53 21.60 10.35 -5.16
CA GLU A 53 21.20 11.74 -4.90
C GLU A 53 19.93 12.04 -5.71
N PRO A 54 18.83 12.50 -5.07
CA PRO A 54 18.68 12.88 -3.67
C PRO A 54 18.44 11.70 -2.72
N GLY A 55 18.09 10.51 -3.23
CA GLY A 55 17.82 9.30 -2.42
C GLY A 55 16.61 9.46 -1.49
N TYR A 56 15.93 8.36 -1.17
CA TYR A 56 14.84 8.41 -0.20
C TYR A 56 14.62 7.10 0.54
N GLU A 57 13.99 7.20 1.70
CA GLU A 57 13.33 6.11 2.41
C GLU A 57 11.86 6.47 2.57
N TRP A 58 10.97 5.60 2.12
CA TRP A 58 9.53 5.80 2.18
C TRP A 58 8.88 4.62 2.88
N GLN A 59 8.33 4.86 4.05
CA GLN A 59 7.47 3.90 4.75
C GLN A 59 6.02 4.35 4.61
N ILE A 60 5.12 3.41 4.39
CA ILE A 60 3.70 3.65 4.16
C ILE A 60 2.87 2.63 4.90
N GLU A 61 1.78 3.10 5.49
CA GLU A 61 0.74 2.27 6.10
C GLU A 61 -0.63 2.72 5.57
N LEU A 62 -1.48 1.75 5.23
CA LEU A 62 -2.85 1.98 4.81
C LEU A 62 -3.79 1.61 5.94
N SER A 63 -4.77 2.45 6.23
CA SER A 63 -5.86 2.11 7.14
C SER A 63 -7.21 2.16 6.43
N GLU A 64 -7.97 1.08 6.56
CA GLU A 64 -9.33 0.94 6.01
C GLU A 64 -10.40 1.57 6.91
N ALA A 65 -10.02 2.33 7.94
CA ALA A 65 -10.96 2.94 8.89
C ALA A 65 -12.03 3.84 8.21
N ASP A 66 -11.69 4.44 7.06
CA ASP A 66 -12.60 5.31 6.28
C ASP A 66 -13.15 4.61 5.02
N LEU A 67 -12.97 3.29 4.87
CA LEU A 67 -13.31 2.56 3.64
C LEU A 67 -14.82 2.55 3.35
N GLU A 68 -15.66 2.58 4.39
CA GLU A 68 -17.11 2.73 4.26
C GLU A 68 -17.50 4.04 3.54
N GLN A 69 -16.63 5.04 3.57
CA GLN A 69 -16.77 6.33 2.87
C GLN A 69 -16.08 6.34 1.50
N GLY A 70 -15.59 5.18 1.03
CA GLY A 70 -14.85 5.02 -0.22
C GLY A 70 -13.44 5.62 -0.17
N GLN A 71 -12.87 5.81 1.02
CA GLN A 71 -11.55 6.42 1.23
C GLN A 71 -10.64 5.49 2.03
N ILE A 72 -9.34 5.57 1.76
CA ILE A 72 -8.31 4.90 2.55
C ILE A 72 -7.45 5.99 3.16
N THR A 73 -7.17 5.87 4.46
CA THR A 73 -6.17 6.73 5.10
C THR A 73 -4.79 6.18 4.82
N VAL A 74 -3.90 7.03 4.32
CA VAL A 74 -2.51 6.71 3.99
C VAL A 74 -1.60 7.50 4.92
N ASP A 75 -0.94 6.79 5.81
CA ASP A 75 0.12 7.32 6.65
C ASP A 75 1.45 7.13 5.93
N ASN A 76 2.18 8.23 5.74
CA ASN A 76 3.48 8.20 5.07
C ASN A 76 4.56 8.66 6.06
N ASP A 77 5.72 8.03 5.95
CA ASP A 77 6.97 8.49 6.54
C ASP A 77 8.03 8.53 5.45
N LEU A 78 8.32 9.74 4.97
CA LEU A 78 9.24 9.96 3.86
C LEU A 78 10.47 10.71 4.36
N GLN A 79 11.64 10.08 4.22
CA GLN A 79 12.93 10.75 4.36
C GLN A 79 13.52 10.99 2.97
N ILE A 80 13.81 12.25 2.63
CA ILE A 80 14.38 12.66 1.34
C ILE A 80 15.31 13.86 1.57
N ALA A 81 16.48 13.87 0.92
CA ALA A 81 17.46 14.96 1.05
C ALA A 81 17.83 15.31 2.52
N GLY A 82 17.76 14.33 3.43
CA GLY A 82 18.02 14.51 4.87
C GLY A 82 16.85 15.09 5.67
N ALA A 83 15.76 15.51 5.04
CA ALA A 83 14.53 15.95 5.70
C ALA A 83 13.54 14.78 5.86
N ARG A 84 12.80 14.75 6.98
CA ARG A 84 11.74 13.76 7.24
C ARG A 84 10.37 14.44 7.18
N HIS A 85 9.44 13.85 6.45
CA HIS A 85 8.09 14.33 6.24
C HIS A 85 7.11 13.22 6.61
N GLN A 86 6.07 13.55 7.38
CA GLN A 86 5.05 12.59 7.81
C GLN A 86 3.63 13.00 7.38
N PRO A 87 3.34 13.12 6.07
CA PRO A 87 2.02 13.51 5.61
C PRO A 87 1.02 12.35 5.76
N ARG A 88 -0.17 12.69 6.27
CA ARG A 88 -1.35 11.81 6.27
C ARG A 88 -2.34 12.29 5.22
N LEU A 89 -2.76 11.39 4.34
CA LEU A 89 -3.74 11.70 3.29
C LEU A 89 -4.94 10.76 3.39
N ARG A 90 -6.13 11.28 3.09
CA ARG A 90 -7.29 10.44 2.75
C ARG A 90 -7.39 10.35 1.25
N VAL A 91 -7.33 9.14 0.71
CA VAL A 91 -7.29 8.87 -0.72
C VAL A 91 -8.51 8.08 -1.11
N ALA A 92 -9.32 8.61 -2.04
CA ALA A 92 -10.41 7.83 -2.61
C ALA A 92 -9.86 6.77 -3.56
N LEU A 93 -10.35 5.53 -3.47
CA LEU A 93 -9.88 4.44 -4.31
C LEU A 93 -9.99 4.77 -5.81
N GLY A 94 -8.91 4.52 -6.55
CA GLY A 94 -8.81 4.79 -7.99
C GLY A 94 -8.74 6.27 -8.35
N LYS A 95 -8.64 7.19 -7.37
CA LYS A 95 -8.50 8.63 -7.62
C LYS A 95 -7.20 9.16 -7.02
N PRO A 96 -6.47 10.03 -7.75
CA PRO A 96 -5.27 10.63 -7.22
C PRO A 96 -5.60 11.64 -6.11
N ALA A 97 -4.81 11.63 -5.04
CA ALA A 97 -4.76 12.67 -4.02
C ALA A 97 -3.38 13.34 -4.04
N GLN A 98 -3.29 14.61 -3.64
CA GLN A 98 -2.03 15.34 -3.60
C GLN A 98 -1.92 16.17 -2.32
N ILE A 99 -0.72 16.27 -1.77
CA ILE A 99 -0.34 17.18 -0.70
C ILE A 99 0.98 17.86 -1.04
N GLU A 100 1.18 19.04 -0.47
CA GLU A 100 2.44 19.78 -0.50
C GLU A 100 2.84 20.11 0.95
N VAL A 101 4.06 19.75 1.35
CA VAL A 101 4.61 19.95 2.70
C VAL A 101 6.00 20.56 2.58
N GLY A 102 6.08 21.88 2.71
CA GLY A 102 7.33 22.61 2.45
C GLY A 102 7.73 22.42 0.98
N GLU A 103 8.92 21.88 0.74
CA GLU A 103 9.45 21.64 -0.61
C GLU A 103 9.01 20.29 -1.21
N LEU A 104 8.32 19.45 -0.43
CA LEU A 104 7.83 18.15 -0.87
C LEU A 104 6.44 18.29 -1.50
N LYS A 105 6.30 17.86 -2.75
CA LYS A 105 5.03 17.56 -3.40
C LYS A 105 4.85 16.05 -3.51
N LEU A 106 3.79 15.52 -2.91
CA LEU A 106 3.44 14.11 -2.91
C LEU A 106 2.08 13.93 -3.56
N ARG A 107 2.03 13.17 -4.66
CA ARG A 107 0.79 12.70 -5.28
C ARG A 107 0.69 11.19 -5.09
N LEU A 108 -0.46 10.70 -4.63
CA LEU A 108 -0.74 9.29 -4.40
C LEU A 108 -1.93 8.83 -5.22
N LEU A 109 -1.86 7.60 -5.74
CA LEU A 109 -2.98 6.85 -6.27
C LEU A 109 -3.02 5.50 -5.57
N VAL A 110 -4.15 5.19 -4.94
CA VAL A 110 -4.37 3.88 -4.29
C VAL A 110 -5.43 3.13 -5.10
N SER A 111 -5.09 1.93 -5.54
CA SER A 111 -5.98 1.06 -6.29
C SER A 111 -6.07 -0.31 -5.61
N ALA A 112 -7.25 -0.92 -5.60
CA ALA A 112 -7.36 -2.33 -5.25
C ALA A 112 -6.51 -3.14 -6.22
N ALA A 113 -5.57 -3.92 -5.71
CA ALA A 113 -4.87 -4.90 -6.50
C ALA A 113 -5.77 -6.13 -6.59
N ALA A 114 -6.02 -6.62 -7.81
CA ALA A 114 -6.69 -7.90 -7.95
C ALA A 114 -5.86 -8.96 -7.19
N GLU A 115 -6.51 -9.71 -6.29
CA GLU A 115 -5.99 -11.00 -5.86
C GLU A 115 -5.61 -11.77 -7.13
N GLY A 116 -4.43 -12.40 -7.13
CA GLY A 116 -3.94 -13.15 -8.28
C GLY A 116 -4.99 -14.16 -8.76
N ALA A 117 -5.74 -13.81 -9.80
CA ALA A 117 -6.46 -14.76 -10.62
C ALA A 117 -5.45 -15.42 -11.57
N ALA A 118 -4.68 -16.37 -11.04
CA ALA A 118 -4.29 -17.56 -11.77
C ALA A 118 -4.99 -18.72 -11.04
N GLN A 119 -6.25 -19.04 -11.37
CA GLN A 119 -6.60 -19.98 -12.46
C GLN A 119 -5.58 -21.14 -12.47
N GLY A 120 -5.87 -22.30 -11.90
CA GLY A 120 -6.82 -23.21 -12.52
C GLY A 120 -6.29 -23.65 -13.88
N GLN A 121 -5.21 -24.42 -13.92
CA GLN A 121 -4.79 -25.16 -15.11
C GLN A 121 -5.05 -26.65 -14.85
N PRO A 122 -5.99 -27.29 -15.55
CA PRO A 122 -6.14 -28.74 -15.54
C PRO A 122 -5.06 -29.37 -16.44
N ASP A 123 -4.45 -30.45 -15.97
CA ASP A 123 -3.93 -31.55 -16.81
C ASP A 123 -4.35 -32.87 -16.13
#